data_AF-A0A924C008-F1
#
_entry.id   AF-A0A924C008-F1
#
_cell.length_a   1.000
_cell.length_b   1.000
_cell.length_c   1.000
_cell.angle_alpha   90.00
_cell.angle_beta   90.00
_cell.angle_gamma   90.00
#
_symmetry.space_group_name_H-M   'P 1'
#
loop_
_entity.id
_entity.type
_entity.pdbx_description
1 polymer ?
#
loop_
_entity_poly.entity_id
_entity_poly.type
_entity_poly.pdbx_seq_one_letter_code
_entity_poly.pdbx_strand_id
1 'polypeptide(L)'
;MTTETLPFVAFKVKDISLAAWGRKEIELAEAEMPGLMALRAEYKDEQPLKGARIAGCLHMTIQTAVLIETLIAMGAEVTWSSCNIFSTQDQAAAAIAAAGIQVYAWKGLNEVDFDWC
;
A
#
# COMPACT_ATOMS: atom_id res chain seq x y z
N MET A 1 -9.86 32.08 1.72
CA MET A 1 -8.94 30.91 1.74
C MET A 1 -8.17 30.95 0.44
N THR A 2 -6.86 31.19 0.50
CA THR A 2 -5.97 31.10 -0.66
C THR A 2 -5.81 29.63 -1.03
N THR A 3 -6.08 29.27 -2.28
CA THR A 3 -5.92 27.91 -2.78
C THR A 3 -4.47 27.75 -3.26
N GLU A 4 -3.64 27.01 -2.51
CA GLU A 4 -2.31 26.62 -2.98
C GLU A 4 -2.44 25.40 -3.88
N THR A 5 -1.84 25.47 -5.07
CA THR A 5 -1.77 24.35 -6.01
C THR A 5 -0.47 23.60 -5.76
N LEU A 6 -0.56 22.42 -5.15
CA LEU A 6 0.59 21.55 -4.94
C LEU A 6 0.77 20.62 -6.15
N PRO A 7 2.03 20.38 -6.60
CA PRO A 7 2.30 19.40 -7.64
C PRO A 7 1.89 18.00 -7.18
N PHE A 8 1.28 17.22 -8.08
CA PHE A 8 0.88 15.84 -7.78
C PHE A 8 2.13 14.98 -7.52
N VAL A 9 2.14 14.30 -6.37
CA VAL A 9 3.17 13.33 -5.99
C VAL A 9 2.56 11.94 -6.10
N ALA A 10 3.11 11.06 -6.94
CA ALA A 10 2.51 9.74 -7.18
C ALA A 10 2.64 8.77 -5.98
N PHE A 11 3.76 8.86 -5.24
CA PHE A 11 4.01 8.14 -4.01
C PHE A 11 5.14 8.84 -3.24
N LYS A 12 5.24 8.60 -1.92
CA LYS A 12 6.38 9.04 -1.10
C LYS A 12 6.75 7.93 -0.12
N VAL A 13 7.90 7.31 -0.38
CA VAL A 13 8.47 6.23 0.44
C VAL A 13 9.93 6.54 0.75
N LYS A 14 10.53 5.84 1.71
CA LYS A 14 11.90 6.12 2.15
C LYS A 14 12.96 5.86 1.08
N ASP A 15 12.87 4.70 0.43
CA ASP A 15 13.86 4.23 -0.52
C ASP A 15 13.23 3.20 -1.46
N ILE A 16 13.04 3.59 -2.73
CA ILE A 16 12.42 2.74 -3.74
C ILE A 16 13.30 1.54 -4.14
N SER A 17 14.62 1.59 -3.87
CA SER A 17 15.55 0.50 -4.19
C SER A 17 15.28 -0.77 -3.38
N LEU A 18 14.55 -0.65 -2.26
CA LEU A 18 14.14 -1.77 -1.41
C LEU A 18 13.02 -2.64 -2.03
N ALA A 19 12.42 -2.20 -3.15
CA ALA A 19 11.26 -2.86 -3.75
C ALA A 19 11.49 -4.35 -4.07
N ALA A 20 12.69 -4.71 -4.56
CA ALA A 20 13.01 -6.10 -4.88
C ALA A 20 13.08 -7.00 -3.64
N TRP A 21 13.53 -6.45 -2.50
CA TRP A 21 13.50 -7.18 -1.22
C TRP A 21 12.07 -7.30 -0.70
N GLY A 22 11.31 -6.19 -0.70
CA GLY A 22 9.92 -6.22 -0.27
C GLY A 22 9.06 -7.19 -1.09
N ARG A 23 9.28 -7.28 -2.41
CA ARG A 23 8.58 -8.23 -3.28
C ARG A 23 8.81 -9.68 -2.85
N LYS A 24 10.05 -10.05 -2.54
CA LYS A 24 10.37 -11.41 -2.04
C LYS A 24 9.67 -11.71 -0.71
N GLU A 25 9.61 -10.73 0.20
CA GLU A 25 8.91 -10.92 1.47
C GLU A 25 7.39 -11.00 1.29
N ILE A 26 6.81 -10.24 0.36
CA ILE A 26 5.39 -10.34 -0.01
C ILE A 26 5.08 -11.74 -0.55
N GLU A 27 5.88 -12.27 -1.49
CA GLU A 27 5.71 -13.62 -2.04
C GLU A 27 5.76 -14.70 -0.95
N LEU A 28 6.66 -14.55 0.04
CA LEU A 28 6.70 -15.45 1.20
C LEU A 28 5.46 -15.30 2.09
N ALA A 29 5.00 -14.06 2.31
CA ALA A 29 3.83 -13.80 3.15
C ALA A 29 2.51 -14.30 2.52
N GLU A 30 2.39 -14.31 1.19
CA GLU A 30 1.22 -14.88 0.51
C GLU A 30 1.00 -16.36 0.88
N ALA A 31 2.08 -17.13 1.06
CA ALA A 31 2.00 -18.53 1.51
C ALA A 31 1.43 -18.66 2.94
N GLU A 32 1.64 -17.67 3.79
CA GLU A 32 1.19 -17.63 5.19
C GLU A 32 -0.14 -16.87 5.39
N MET A 33 -0.76 -16.37 4.30
CA MET A 33 -2.01 -15.61 4.33
C MET A 33 -3.12 -16.28 3.49
N PRO A 34 -3.48 -17.55 3.79
CA PRO A 34 -4.38 -18.35 2.94
C PRO A 34 -5.78 -17.74 2.79
N GLY A 35 -6.26 -17.00 3.79
CA GLY A 35 -7.56 -16.32 3.71
C GLY A 35 -7.61 -15.25 2.62
N LEU A 36 -6.56 -14.43 2.49
CA LEU A 36 -6.49 -13.41 1.42
C LEU A 36 -6.30 -14.05 0.05
N MET A 37 -5.48 -15.09 -0.04
CA MET A 37 -5.26 -15.80 -1.30
C MET A 37 -6.52 -16.53 -1.78
N ALA A 38 -7.32 -17.07 -0.86
CA ALA A 38 -8.62 -17.65 -1.18
C ALA A 38 -9.60 -16.60 -1.75
N LEU A 39 -9.69 -15.42 -1.11
CA LEU A 39 -10.52 -14.32 -1.62
C LEU A 39 -10.09 -13.85 -3.00
N ARG A 40 -8.77 -13.74 -3.26
CA ARG A 40 -8.27 -13.44 -4.60
C ARG A 40 -8.70 -14.49 -5.62
N ALA A 41 -8.58 -15.77 -5.29
CA ALA A 41 -8.94 -16.85 -6.19
C ALA A 41 -10.45 -16.89 -6.51
N GLU A 42 -11.29 -16.63 -5.50
CA GLU A 42 -12.75 -16.62 -5.62
C GLU A 42 -13.27 -15.42 -6.42
N TYR A 43 -12.77 -14.21 -6.14
CA TYR A 43 -13.37 -12.98 -6.64
C TYR A 43 -12.61 -12.26 -7.76
N LYS A 44 -11.46 -12.78 -8.21
CA LYS A 44 -10.68 -12.17 -9.31
C LYS A 44 -11.48 -12.00 -10.60
N ASP A 45 -12.44 -12.88 -10.90
CA ASP A 45 -13.20 -12.81 -12.16
C ASP A 45 -14.50 -12.01 -11.98
N GLU A 46 -15.08 -12.03 -10.77
CA GLU A 46 -16.29 -11.26 -10.43
C GLU A 46 -15.99 -9.76 -10.27
N GLN A 47 -14.77 -9.40 -9.87
CA GLN A 47 -14.34 -8.01 -9.66
C GLN A 47 -15.33 -7.20 -8.78
N PRO A 48 -15.68 -7.69 -7.56
CA PRO A 48 -16.74 -7.09 -6.75
C PRO A 48 -16.42 -5.67 -6.25
N LEU A 49 -15.14 -5.27 -6.24
CA LEU A 49 -14.70 -3.93 -5.86
C LEU A 49 -14.49 -3.00 -7.04
N LYS A 50 -14.89 -3.40 -8.26
CA LYS A 50 -14.74 -2.57 -9.45
C LYS A 50 -15.41 -1.21 -9.27
N GLY A 51 -14.63 -0.14 -9.45
CA GLY A 51 -15.07 1.25 -9.29
C GLY A 51 -15.03 1.75 -7.84
N ALA A 52 -14.66 0.92 -6.88
CA ALA A 52 -14.38 1.37 -5.52
C ALA A 52 -13.05 2.12 -5.48
N ARG A 53 -13.05 3.28 -4.82
CA ARG A 53 -11.84 4.06 -4.52
C ARG A 53 -11.59 4.00 -3.02
N ILE A 54 -10.58 3.26 -2.61
CA ILE A 54 -10.30 2.93 -1.22
C ILE A 54 -9.06 3.70 -0.75
N ALA A 55 -9.26 4.55 0.26
CA ALA A 55 -8.16 5.14 1.01
C ALA A 55 -7.94 4.31 2.28
N GLY A 56 -6.75 3.72 2.41
CA GLY A 56 -6.36 2.93 3.57
C GLY A 56 -5.40 3.67 4.49
N CYS A 57 -5.68 3.65 5.79
CA CYS A 57 -4.79 4.15 6.84
C CYS A 57 -4.57 3.01 7.86
N LEU A 58 -3.61 2.15 7.56
CA LEU A 58 -3.23 0.98 8.38
C LEU A 58 -1.70 0.85 8.37
N HIS A 59 -1.10 0.16 9.35
CA HIS A 59 0.34 -0.10 9.35
C HIS A 59 0.83 -0.59 7.99
N MET A 60 1.81 0.09 7.39
CA MET A 60 2.30 -0.23 6.06
C MET A 60 3.37 -1.33 6.16
N THR A 61 2.91 -2.56 6.34
CA THR A 61 3.76 -3.77 6.51
C THR A 61 3.65 -4.69 5.30
N ILE A 62 4.45 -5.76 5.29
CA ILE A 62 4.35 -6.84 4.30
C ILE A 62 2.95 -7.47 4.29
N GLN A 63 2.31 -7.65 5.45
CA GLN A 63 0.96 -8.22 5.52
C GLN A 63 -0.07 -7.28 4.90
N THR A 64 0.06 -5.97 5.16
CA THR A 64 -0.80 -4.96 4.53
C THR A 64 -0.56 -4.85 3.04
N ALA A 65 0.67 -5.07 2.55
CA ALA A 65 0.95 -5.14 1.11
C ALA A 65 0.14 -6.27 0.44
N VAL A 66 0.06 -7.46 1.05
CA VAL A 66 -0.79 -8.56 0.57
C VAL A 66 -2.28 -8.17 0.59
N LEU A 67 -2.74 -7.45 1.62
CA LEU A 67 -4.10 -6.92 1.67
C LEU A 67 -4.38 -5.93 0.52
N ILE A 68 -3.50 -4.96 0.30
CA ILE A 68 -3.62 -3.95 -0.77
C ILE A 68 -3.75 -4.64 -2.14
N GLU A 69 -2.85 -5.57 -2.43
CA GLU A 69 -2.87 -6.31 -3.70
C GLU A 69 -4.11 -7.22 -3.82
N THR A 70 -4.68 -7.67 -2.71
CA THR A 70 -5.96 -8.40 -2.71
C THR A 70 -7.13 -7.49 -3.09
N LEU A 71 -7.19 -6.28 -2.55
CA LEU A 71 -8.23 -5.30 -2.90
C LEU A 71 -8.16 -4.93 -4.40
N ILE A 72 -6.94 -4.73 -4.92
CA ILE A 72 -6.70 -4.46 -6.35
C ILE A 72 -7.11 -5.66 -7.20
N ALA A 73 -6.73 -6.88 -6.80
CA ALA A 73 -7.10 -8.10 -7.52
C ALA A 73 -8.63 -8.28 -7.62
N MET A 74 -9.40 -7.70 -6.70
CA MET A 74 -10.87 -7.67 -6.72
C MET A 74 -11.47 -6.43 -7.41
N GLY A 75 -10.64 -5.55 -7.99
CA GLY A 75 -11.05 -4.44 -8.86
C GLY A 75 -11.02 -3.05 -8.25
N ALA A 76 -10.51 -2.89 -7.02
CA ALA A 76 -10.43 -1.59 -6.37
C ALA A 76 -9.28 -0.71 -6.90
N GLU A 77 -9.48 0.60 -6.89
CA GLU A 77 -8.40 1.59 -6.90
C GLU A 77 -8.03 1.94 -5.47
N VAL A 78 -6.74 1.89 -5.13
CA VAL A 78 -6.28 2.01 -3.74
C VAL A 78 -5.23 3.11 -3.59
N THR A 79 -5.30 3.83 -2.49
CA THR A 79 -4.27 4.76 -2.01
C THR A 79 -4.02 4.48 -0.53
N TRP A 80 -2.77 4.50 -0.08
CA TRP A 80 -2.43 4.06 1.27
C TRP A 80 -1.50 5.00 2.01
N SER A 81 -1.79 5.21 3.29
CA SER A 81 -0.88 5.82 4.27
C SER A 81 -0.76 4.92 5.50
N SER A 82 0.25 5.17 6.34
CA SER A 82 0.43 4.42 7.58
C SER A 82 -0.28 5.09 8.75
N CYS A 83 -0.98 4.33 9.59
CA CYS A 83 -1.62 4.86 10.80
C CYS A 83 -0.67 5.02 12.01
N ASN A 84 0.63 4.76 11.85
CA ASN A 84 1.61 4.98 12.90
C ASN A 84 3.02 5.28 12.34
N ILE A 85 3.65 6.32 12.90
CA ILE A 85 4.94 6.87 12.47
C ILE A 85 6.12 5.88 12.48
N PHE A 86 6.04 4.77 13.23
CA PHE A 86 7.13 3.78 13.33
C PHE A 86 6.78 2.41 12.75
N SER A 87 5.54 2.23 12.30
CA SER A 87 5.02 0.91 11.92
C SER A 87 5.37 0.49 10.50
N THR A 88 5.68 1.43 9.63
CA THR A 88 6.03 1.14 8.23
C THR A 88 7.25 0.23 8.15
N GLN A 89 7.14 -0.80 7.32
CA GLN A 89 8.25 -1.58 6.80
C GLN A 89 8.62 -0.98 5.45
N ASP A 90 9.75 -0.28 5.38
CA ASP A 90 10.12 0.55 4.24
C ASP A 90 10.22 -0.26 2.93
N GLN A 91 10.65 -1.52 3.02
CA GLN A 91 10.70 -2.43 1.89
C GLN A 91 9.31 -2.83 1.37
N ALA A 92 8.31 -2.98 2.25
CA ALA A 92 6.92 -3.25 1.86
C ALA A 92 6.32 -2.04 1.12
N ALA A 93 6.52 -0.84 1.68
CA ALA A 93 6.08 0.41 1.05
C ALA A 93 6.73 0.60 -0.33
N ALA A 94 8.05 0.34 -0.45
CA ALA A 94 8.76 0.40 -1.71
C ALA A 94 8.23 -0.60 -2.75
N ALA A 95 7.92 -1.84 -2.34
CA ALA A 95 7.42 -2.87 -3.25
C ALA A 95 6.02 -2.54 -3.80
N ILE A 96 5.16 -1.93 -3.00
CA ILE A 96 3.84 -1.46 -3.43
C ILE A 96 3.96 -0.22 -4.31
N ALA A 97 4.80 0.76 -3.94
CA ALA A 97 5.06 1.93 -4.77
C ALA A 97 5.64 1.56 -6.15
N ALA A 98 6.58 0.62 -6.20
CA ALA A 98 7.18 0.13 -7.45
C ALA A 98 6.18 -0.62 -8.35
N ALA A 99 5.11 -1.18 -7.77
CA ALA A 99 3.99 -1.77 -8.52
C ALA A 99 3.03 -0.71 -9.09
N GLY A 100 3.32 0.58 -8.91
CA GLY A 100 2.50 1.69 -9.42
C GLY A 100 1.33 2.06 -8.51
N ILE A 101 1.32 1.57 -7.28
CA ILE A 101 0.25 1.83 -6.30
C ILE A 101 0.64 3.02 -5.42
N GLN A 102 -0.29 3.95 -5.19
CA GLN A 102 -0.03 5.17 -4.44
C GLN A 102 0.15 4.86 -2.94
N VAL A 103 1.36 5.07 -2.42
CA VAL A 103 1.71 4.88 -1.01
C VAL A 103 2.48 6.09 -0.47
N TYR A 104 2.05 6.58 0.67
CA TYR A 104 2.66 7.70 1.40
C TYR A 104 2.99 7.21 2.81
N ALA A 105 4.13 6.54 2.96
CA ALA A 105 4.52 5.92 4.21
C ALA A 105 6.01 5.61 4.25
N TRP A 106 6.65 5.94 5.37
CA TRP A 106 7.98 5.46 5.73
C TRP A 106 8.13 5.35 7.24
N LYS A 107 9.15 4.62 7.70
CA LYS A 107 9.44 4.46 9.12
C LYS A 107 10.15 5.71 9.65
N GLY A 108 9.68 6.23 10.78
CA GLY A 108 10.24 7.41 11.43
C GLY A 108 9.69 8.72 10.89
N LEU A 109 8.41 8.74 10.50
CA LEU A 109 7.69 9.98 10.18
C LEU A 109 7.72 10.96 11.37
N ASN A 110 7.85 12.25 11.08
CA ASN A 110 7.47 13.30 12.03
C ASN A 110 5.96 13.62 11.89
N GLU A 111 5.41 14.40 12.80
CA GLU A 111 3.97 14.74 12.80
C GLU A 111 3.52 15.45 11.51
N VAL A 112 4.33 16.39 11.00
CA VAL A 112 3.99 17.14 9.78
C VAL A 112 3.93 16.24 8.56
N ASP A 113 4.92 15.36 8.40
CA ASP A 113 4.93 14.38 7.32
C ASP A 113 3.82 13.34 7.49
N PHE A 114 3.49 12.94 8.73
CA PHE A 114 2.40 12.02 9.02
C PHE A 114 1.05 12.60 8.63
N ASP A 115 0.76 13.86 8.97
CA ASP A 115 -0.48 14.55 8.60
C ASP A 115 -0.55 14.87 7.10
N TRP A 116 0.61 15.02 6.44
CA TRP A 116 0.68 15.20 4.99
C TRP A 116 0.37 13.91 4.21
N CYS A 117 0.68 12.74 4.79
CA CYS A 117 0.47 11.42 4.17
C CYS A 117 -0.99 10.96 4.24
#